data_AF-A0A439DMF3-F1
#
_entry.id   AF-A0A439DMF3-F1
#
_cell.length_a   1.000
_cell.length_b   1.000
_cell.length_c   1.000
_cell.angle_alpha   90.00
_cell.angle_beta   90.00
_cell.angle_gamma   90.00
#
_symmetry.space_group_name_H-M   'P 1'
#
loop_
_entity.id
_entity.type
_entity.pdbx_description
1 polymer ?
#
loop_
_entity_poly.entity_id
_entity_poly.type
_entity_poly.pdbx_seq_one_letter_code
_entity_poly.pdbx_strand_id
1 'polypeptide(L)'
;MNEFAGGIPQVPAQVPLVRIGRRWVSILWLVALAIAGFAVLIVIAQELRTFDWVQTFIARYPGTSATYATPVESGFPAWLRWQHFFNIVFMMFIIRSGLQILADHPRLYLNSGCRPGSEWFRMSDPVPADRIDKNDPPRLWTSKDDAVSLPKQLGIPGLRHSIGLARWWHFSFDLLWLINGVIFYVLLFSTDQWHRLVPQSWTVFPNALSTAIQYASLNFPANEGFAEYNGLQILAYFITVFIAAPLAFATGLLQAPAVAARFGTGRGPLNRQVARTVHFMVLIWMLVFIAAHVAMVFLTGAVGNLSHMTLGTDSQSPWALVIFGMAAALLAVLWLIATPLTLRYPRAVQHTGRFIVGWAKAWMERVHPKASYRERDITPYHWANGRVPDSEHWRDLRATGWSDYSLRVTGLVENPVNLSYNEIVALPKHEQITQHYCIQGWSGVAKWAGVRMRDIIDIVRPLPTARWVVFYSFGNGPEPDTGRYYDCHRIEHMREPMALLAYEMNGEPLPDAHGAPLRLRNELQLGFKQVKWIEAIEFVESFKDVGWGHGGYNEDHEYFGYRMPI
;
A
#
# COMPACT_ATOMS: atom_id res chain seq x y z
N MET A 1 12.12 -23.33 -2.53
CA MET A 1 11.19 -22.36 -3.15
C MET A 1 9.72 -22.66 -2.80
N ASN A 2 9.36 -23.88 -2.38
CA ASN A 2 8.00 -24.28 -1.99
C ASN A 2 7.59 -23.94 -0.54
N GLU A 3 8.47 -23.30 0.24
CA GLU A 3 8.27 -23.06 1.68
C GLU A 3 7.93 -21.60 2.02
N PHE A 4 7.86 -20.71 1.03
CA PHE A 4 7.62 -19.29 1.26
C PHE A 4 6.11 -18.96 1.28
N ALA A 5 5.70 -18.00 2.11
CA ALA A 5 4.29 -17.60 2.29
C ALA A 5 3.36 -18.74 2.72
N GLY A 6 3.97 -19.77 3.29
CA GLY A 6 3.26 -20.81 3.98
C GLY A 6 2.80 -22.00 3.18
N GLY A 7 3.53 -22.33 2.12
CA GLY A 7 3.21 -23.49 1.29
C GLY A 7 1.89 -23.36 0.54
N ILE A 8 1.27 -22.17 0.55
CA ILE A 8 0.05 -21.94 -0.23
C ILE A 8 0.37 -22.14 -1.72
N PRO A 9 -0.50 -22.85 -2.47
CA PRO A 9 -0.30 -23.02 -3.90
C PRO A 9 -0.16 -21.67 -4.60
N GLN A 10 0.80 -21.55 -5.51
CA GLN A 10 0.93 -20.35 -6.32
C GLN A 10 -0.25 -20.27 -7.28
N VAL A 11 -0.91 -19.11 -7.32
CA VAL A 11 -2.03 -18.82 -8.23
C VAL A 11 -1.64 -17.57 -8.99
N PRO A 12 -1.31 -17.67 -10.30
CA PRO A 12 -0.87 -16.50 -11.06
C PRO A 12 -1.99 -15.47 -11.18
N ALA A 13 -1.61 -14.20 -11.10
CA ALA A 13 -2.52 -13.09 -11.38
C ALA A 13 -3.05 -13.19 -12.81
N GLN A 14 -4.34 -12.88 -12.97
CA GLN A 14 -4.94 -12.72 -14.29
C GLN A 14 -4.55 -11.38 -14.89
N VAL A 15 -4.68 -11.29 -16.22
CA VAL A 15 -4.64 -9.99 -16.90
C VAL A 15 -5.68 -9.06 -16.25
N PRO A 16 -5.30 -7.82 -15.89
CA PRO A 16 -6.21 -6.93 -15.19
C PRO A 16 -7.53 -6.71 -15.93
N LEU A 17 -8.63 -6.78 -15.18
CA LEU A 17 -9.99 -6.55 -15.66
C LEU A 17 -10.52 -5.26 -15.02
N VAL A 18 -11.16 -4.42 -15.83
CA VAL A 18 -11.85 -3.20 -15.40
C VAL A 18 -13.35 -3.37 -15.64
N ARG A 19 -14.15 -2.92 -14.69
CA ARG A 19 -15.61 -2.95 -14.79
C ARG A 19 -16.14 -1.68 -15.43
N ILE A 20 -16.85 -1.84 -16.55
CA ILE A 20 -17.58 -0.76 -17.24
C ILE A 20 -19.07 -1.12 -17.22
N GLY A 21 -19.84 -0.39 -16.41
CA GLY A 21 -21.23 -0.74 -16.12
C GLY A 21 -21.32 -2.12 -15.48
N ARG A 22 -22.01 -3.07 -16.14
CA ARG A 22 -22.17 -4.46 -15.68
C ARG A 22 -21.13 -5.43 -16.26
N ARG A 23 -20.28 -4.98 -17.20
CA ARG A 23 -19.35 -5.85 -17.94
C ARG A 23 -17.93 -5.72 -17.42
N TRP A 24 -17.19 -6.82 -17.46
CA TRP A 24 -15.76 -6.86 -17.23
C TRP A 24 -15.03 -6.79 -18.58
N VAL A 25 -14.09 -5.85 -18.69
CA VAL A 25 -13.29 -5.61 -19.89
C VAL A 25 -11.82 -5.80 -19.54
N SER A 26 -11.12 -6.60 -20.32
CA SER A 26 -9.67 -6.77 -20.16
C SER A 26 -8.93 -5.51 -20.53
N ILE A 27 -7.89 -5.17 -19.76
CA ILE A 27 -7.02 -4.04 -20.04
C ILE A 27 -6.33 -4.15 -21.42
N LEU A 28 -6.14 -5.37 -21.95
CA LEU A 28 -5.57 -5.57 -23.29
C LEU A 28 -6.44 -4.95 -24.39
N TRP A 29 -7.76 -5.03 -24.25
CA TRP A 29 -8.68 -4.35 -25.18
C TRP A 29 -8.62 -2.84 -25.03
N LEU A 30 -8.48 -2.33 -23.80
CA LEU A 30 -8.32 -0.90 -23.56
C LEU A 30 -7.00 -0.38 -24.18
N VAL A 31 -5.92 -1.16 -24.09
CA VAL A 31 -4.64 -0.86 -24.74
C VAL A 31 -4.78 -0.88 -26.27
N ALA A 32 -5.41 -1.91 -26.84
CA ALA A 32 -5.64 -1.98 -28.29
C ALA A 32 -6.48 -0.79 -28.80
N LEU A 33 -7.54 -0.43 -28.08
CA LEU A 33 -8.36 0.74 -28.38
C LEU A 33 -7.57 2.05 -28.25
N ALA A 34 -6.70 2.17 -27.24
CA ALA A 34 -5.84 3.33 -27.08
C ALA A 34 -4.84 3.47 -28.24
N ILE A 35 -4.24 2.36 -28.70
CA ILE A 35 -3.34 2.34 -29.86
C ILE A 35 -4.09 2.76 -31.13
N ALA A 36 -5.27 2.17 -31.38
CA ALA A 36 -6.09 2.53 -32.53
C ALA A 36 -6.53 4.01 -32.48
N GLY A 37 -6.96 4.48 -31.30
CA GLY A 37 -7.32 5.87 -31.08
C GLY A 37 -6.14 6.83 -31.29
N PHE A 38 -4.92 6.43 -30.90
CA PHE A 38 -3.71 7.21 -31.15
C PHE A 38 -3.37 7.30 -32.64
N ALA A 39 -3.52 6.20 -33.40
CA ALA A 39 -3.34 6.23 -34.85
C ALA A 39 -4.34 7.18 -35.53
N VAL A 40 -5.60 7.15 -35.12
CA VAL A 40 -6.63 8.08 -35.61
C VAL A 40 -6.29 9.53 -35.21
N LEU A 41 -5.83 9.74 -33.97
CA LEU A 41 -5.41 11.06 -33.50
C LEU A 41 -4.26 11.63 -34.33
N ILE A 42 -3.29 10.79 -34.76
CA ILE A 42 -2.20 11.22 -35.64
C ILE A 42 -2.77 11.75 -36.96
N VAL A 43 -3.66 10.99 -37.61
CA VAL A 43 -4.27 11.39 -38.89
C VAL A 43 -5.06 12.69 -38.72
N ILE A 44 -5.86 12.80 -37.66
CA ILE A 44 -6.61 14.03 -37.35
C ILE A 44 -5.65 15.21 -37.11
N ALA A 45 -4.57 15.02 -36.37
CA ALA A 45 -3.60 16.07 -36.09
C ALA A 45 -2.83 16.52 -37.34
N GLN A 46 -2.53 15.60 -38.25
CA GLN A 46 -1.94 15.90 -39.56
C GLN A 46 -2.89 16.74 -40.41
N GLU A 47 -4.16 16.35 -40.49
CA GLU A 47 -5.17 17.11 -41.23
C GLU A 47 -5.45 18.47 -40.58
N LEU A 48 -5.56 18.55 -39.25
CA LEU A 48 -5.79 19.82 -38.56
C LEU A 48 -4.74 20.88 -38.93
N ARG A 49 -3.49 20.48 -39.16
CA ARG A 49 -2.41 21.39 -39.53
C ARG A 49 -2.52 21.94 -40.95
N THR A 50 -3.35 21.37 -41.81
CA THR A 50 -3.59 21.90 -43.17
C THR A 50 -4.43 23.17 -43.12
N PHE A 51 -5.22 23.37 -42.04
CA PHE A 51 -6.07 24.55 -41.90
C PHE A 51 -5.28 25.80 -41.47
N ASP A 52 -5.51 26.92 -42.17
CA ASP A 52 -4.86 28.22 -41.92
C ASP A 52 -5.01 28.72 -40.49
N TRP A 53 -6.18 28.52 -39.89
CA TRP A 53 -6.44 28.95 -38.51
C TRP A 53 -5.60 28.17 -37.49
N VAL A 54 -5.29 26.88 -37.75
CA VAL A 54 -4.41 26.07 -36.89
C VAL A 54 -2.97 26.52 -37.06
N GLN A 55 -2.52 26.80 -38.28
CA GLN A 55 -1.17 27.34 -38.53
C GLN A 55 -0.99 28.69 -37.84
N THR A 56 -2.00 29.56 -37.92
CA THR A 56 -2.02 30.87 -37.23
C THR A 56 -2.01 30.70 -35.72
N PHE A 57 -2.75 29.71 -35.20
CA PHE A 57 -2.75 29.38 -33.77
C PHE A 57 -1.38 28.89 -33.29
N ILE A 58 -0.73 28.00 -34.05
CA ILE A 58 0.62 27.51 -33.74
C ILE A 58 1.64 28.65 -33.84
N ALA A 59 1.54 29.53 -34.84
CA ALA A 59 2.43 30.70 -34.95
C ALA A 59 2.27 31.67 -33.76
N ARG A 60 1.04 31.85 -33.27
CA ARG A 60 0.74 32.67 -32.08
C ARG A 60 1.20 32.01 -30.77
N TYR A 61 1.14 30.69 -30.71
CA TYR A 61 1.50 29.87 -29.55
C TYR A 61 2.48 28.77 -29.99
N PRO A 62 3.76 29.10 -30.20
CA PRO A 62 4.74 28.20 -30.83
C PRO A 62 5.05 26.95 -29.99
N GLY A 63 4.68 26.95 -28.72
CA GLY A 63 4.88 25.83 -27.80
C GLY A 63 5.89 26.16 -26.71
N THR A 64 6.93 26.95 -27.00
CA THR A 64 7.88 27.56 -26.04
C THR A 64 7.65 29.07 -25.94
N SER A 65 7.70 29.65 -24.74
CA SER A 65 7.53 31.09 -24.55
C SER A 65 7.95 31.55 -23.16
N ALA A 66 8.80 32.59 -23.14
CA ALA A 66 9.17 33.34 -21.93
C ALA A 66 7.97 33.93 -21.16
N THR A 67 6.78 33.96 -21.77
CA THR A 67 5.56 34.53 -21.16
C THR A 67 4.99 33.67 -20.04
N TYR A 68 5.17 32.34 -20.10
CA TYR A 68 4.68 31.43 -19.07
C TYR A 68 5.79 30.72 -18.30
N ALA A 69 7.03 30.76 -18.76
CA ALA A 69 8.18 30.26 -18.02
C ALA A 69 9.43 31.04 -18.43
N THR A 70 10.11 31.63 -17.45
CA THR A 70 11.37 32.33 -17.71
C THR A 70 12.47 31.33 -18.09
N PRO A 71 13.22 31.55 -19.19
CA PRO A 71 14.37 30.72 -19.53
C PRO A 71 15.40 30.66 -18.40
N VAL A 72 15.91 29.46 -18.14
CA VAL A 72 16.94 29.25 -17.11
C VAL A 72 18.23 28.77 -17.78
N GLU A 73 19.21 29.66 -17.85
CA GLU A 73 20.48 29.43 -18.55
C GLU A 73 21.59 28.85 -17.67
N SER A 74 21.37 28.79 -16.35
CA SER A 74 22.33 28.25 -15.38
C SER A 74 22.58 26.74 -15.48
N GLY A 75 21.98 26.08 -16.49
CA GLY A 75 22.06 24.64 -16.72
C GLY A 75 21.34 23.81 -15.67
N PHE A 76 21.74 22.53 -15.58
CA PHE A 76 21.21 21.58 -14.61
C PHE A 76 22.24 21.31 -13.50
N PRO A 77 22.02 21.86 -12.29
CA PRO A 77 22.98 21.71 -11.20
C PRO A 77 23.14 20.24 -10.80
N ALA A 78 24.30 19.92 -10.21
CA ALA A 78 24.64 18.54 -9.86
C ALA A 78 23.60 17.89 -8.94
N TRP A 79 23.06 18.64 -7.97
CA TRP A 79 22.03 18.13 -7.07
C TRP A 79 20.79 17.65 -7.83
N LEU A 80 20.34 18.39 -8.85
CA LEU A 80 19.15 18.06 -9.63
C LEU A 80 19.36 16.79 -10.44
N ARG A 81 20.54 16.64 -11.05
CA ARG A 81 20.92 15.45 -11.82
C ARG A 81 20.96 14.19 -10.95
N TRP A 82 21.60 14.29 -9.78
CA TRP A 82 21.67 13.17 -8.83
C TRP A 82 20.29 12.82 -8.27
N GLN A 83 19.48 13.80 -7.90
CA GLN A 83 18.12 13.55 -7.40
C GLN A 83 17.22 12.94 -8.46
N HIS A 84 17.36 13.32 -9.73
CA HIS A 84 16.67 12.69 -10.84
C HIS A 84 17.08 11.21 -10.98
N PHE A 85 18.38 10.90 -10.90
CA PHE A 85 18.87 9.52 -10.92
C PHE A 85 18.37 8.70 -9.71
N PHE A 86 18.46 9.24 -8.50
CA PHE A 86 17.94 8.55 -7.30
C PHE A 86 16.43 8.33 -7.39
N ASN A 87 15.69 9.27 -7.98
CA ASN A 87 14.24 9.15 -8.16
C ASN A 87 13.87 7.89 -8.97
N ILE A 88 14.55 7.60 -10.09
CA ILE A 88 14.26 6.39 -10.87
C ILE A 88 14.68 5.12 -10.13
N VAL A 89 15.80 5.15 -9.40
CA VAL A 89 16.24 4.02 -8.56
C VAL A 89 15.17 3.69 -7.51
N PHE A 90 14.62 4.71 -6.83
CA PHE A 90 13.61 4.50 -5.80
C PHE A 90 12.27 4.07 -6.41
N MET A 91 11.81 4.77 -7.45
CA MET A 91 10.55 4.50 -8.13
C MET A 91 10.48 3.06 -8.65
N MET A 92 11.60 2.55 -9.17
CA MET A 92 11.75 1.16 -9.59
C MET A 92 11.32 0.15 -8.52
N PHE A 93 11.80 0.32 -7.28
CA PHE A 93 11.46 -0.56 -6.17
C PHE A 93 10.05 -0.30 -5.64
N ILE A 94 9.63 0.97 -5.53
CA ILE A 94 8.30 1.38 -5.09
C ILE A 94 7.22 0.75 -5.98
N ILE A 95 7.40 0.79 -7.31
CA ILE A 95 6.47 0.20 -8.29
C ILE A 95 6.38 -1.32 -8.08
N ARG A 96 7.51 -2.03 -8.06
CA ARG A 96 7.52 -3.50 -7.93
C ARG A 96 6.91 -3.97 -6.62
N SER A 97 7.26 -3.31 -5.52
CA SER A 97 6.74 -3.66 -4.20
C SER A 97 5.28 -3.25 -4.04
N GLY A 98 4.86 -2.11 -4.59
CA GLY A 98 3.46 -1.65 -4.59
C GLY A 98 2.54 -2.61 -5.36
N LEU A 99 2.98 -3.09 -6.53
CA LEU A 99 2.26 -4.12 -7.29
C LEU A 99 2.16 -5.44 -6.51
N GLN A 100 3.24 -5.86 -5.85
CA GLN A 100 3.23 -7.06 -5.01
C GLN A 100 2.29 -6.91 -3.80
N ILE A 101 2.20 -5.72 -3.19
CA ILE A 101 1.23 -5.43 -2.12
C ILE A 101 -0.20 -5.51 -2.66
N LEU A 102 -0.44 -4.96 -3.85
CA LEU A 102 -1.75 -5.05 -4.50
C LEU A 102 -2.15 -6.50 -4.80
N ALA A 103 -1.20 -7.37 -5.14
CA ALA A 103 -1.45 -8.77 -5.45
C ALA A 103 -2.04 -9.59 -4.29
N ASP A 104 -1.91 -9.13 -3.04
CA ASP A 104 -2.45 -9.83 -1.86
C ASP A 104 -3.93 -9.52 -1.59
N HIS A 105 -4.43 -8.41 -2.12
CA HIS A 105 -5.86 -8.18 -2.29
C HIS A 105 -6.05 -7.49 -3.65
N PRO A 106 -6.07 -8.27 -4.74
CA PRO A 106 -5.92 -7.82 -6.12
C PRO A 106 -7.22 -7.20 -6.66
N ARG A 107 -7.86 -6.37 -5.86
CA ARG A 107 -9.15 -5.71 -6.10
C ARG A 107 -9.11 -4.28 -5.60
N LEU A 108 -9.75 -3.38 -6.35
CA LEU A 108 -9.90 -1.96 -5.99
C LEU A 108 -11.37 -1.54 -5.99
N TYR A 109 -11.71 -0.65 -5.06
CA TYR A 109 -13.07 -0.22 -4.78
C TYR A 109 -13.17 1.30 -4.71
N LEU A 110 -14.36 1.83 -4.95
CA LEU A 110 -14.70 3.25 -4.76
C LEU A 110 -15.62 3.48 -3.55
N ASN A 111 -15.90 2.43 -2.77
CA ASN A 111 -16.74 2.48 -1.57
C ASN A 111 -15.91 2.08 -0.32
N SER A 112 -16.43 2.32 0.89
CA SER A 112 -15.70 2.08 2.15
C SER A 112 -15.59 0.61 2.57
N GLY A 113 -16.27 -0.30 1.86
CA GLY A 113 -16.21 -1.74 2.11
C GLY A 113 -15.44 -2.49 1.02
N CYS A 114 -15.32 -3.80 1.22
CA CYS A 114 -14.70 -4.70 0.24
C CYS A 114 -15.64 -5.85 -0.11
N ARG A 115 -16.95 -5.56 -0.30
CA ARG A 115 -17.92 -6.60 -0.67
C ARG A 115 -17.51 -7.23 -2.01
N PRO A 116 -17.33 -8.56 -2.09
CA PRO A 116 -17.10 -9.24 -3.35
C PRO A 116 -18.16 -8.87 -4.39
N GLY A 117 -17.70 -8.57 -5.60
CA GLY A 117 -18.54 -8.09 -6.68
C GLY A 117 -18.84 -6.59 -6.63
N SER A 118 -18.29 -5.80 -5.71
CA SER A 118 -18.40 -4.32 -5.73
C SER A 118 -17.15 -3.60 -6.25
N GLU A 119 -16.08 -4.35 -6.52
CA GLU A 119 -14.83 -3.84 -7.10
C GLU A 119 -15.04 -3.28 -8.51
N TRP A 120 -14.25 -2.27 -8.88
CA TRP A 120 -14.21 -1.74 -10.25
C TRP A 120 -13.01 -2.30 -11.04
N PHE A 121 -12.03 -2.86 -10.35
CA PHE A 121 -10.81 -3.45 -10.92
C PHE A 121 -10.48 -4.75 -10.19
N ARG A 122 -9.99 -5.76 -10.93
CA ARG A 122 -9.43 -6.98 -10.34
C ARG A 122 -8.34 -7.63 -11.20
N MET A 123 -7.45 -8.38 -10.54
CA MET A 123 -6.45 -9.26 -11.17
C MET A 123 -6.59 -10.72 -10.70
N SER A 124 -7.74 -11.07 -10.14
CA SER A 124 -8.09 -12.41 -9.67
C SER A 124 -9.47 -12.83 -10.19
N ASP A 125 -9.74 -14.12 -10.06
CA ASP A 125 -11.06 -14.70 -10.32
C ASP A 125 -12.16 -14.06 -9.45
N PRO A 126 -13.44 -14.15 -9.85
CA PRO A 126 -14.54 -13.85 -8.93
C PRO A 126 -14.44 -14.72 -7.66
N VAL A 127 -14.83 -14.16 -6.50
CA VAL A 127 -15.00 -14.97 -5.30
C VAL A 127 -16.06 -16.05 -5.57
N PRO A 128 -15.79 -17.35 -5.33
CA PRO A 128 -16.76 -18.41 -5.58
C PRO A 128 -18.03 -18.23 -4.75
N ALA A 129 -19.20 -18.32 -5.39
CA ALA A 129 -20.48 -17.99 -4.76
C ALA A 129 -20.83 -18.91 -3.58
N ASP A 130 -20.41 -20.18 -3.66
CA ASP A 130 -20.56 -21.22 -2.65
C ASP A 130 -19.61 -21.06 -1.45
N ARG A 131 -18.61 -20.17 -1.56
CA ARG A 131 -17.61 -19.92 -0.51
C ARG A 131 -17.76 -18.54 0.14
N ILE A 132 -18.95 -17.92 0.06
CA ILE A 132 -19.23 -16.58 0.66
C ILE A 132 -19.93 -16.70 2.00
N ASP A 133 -20.60 -17.82 2.28
CA ASP A 133 -21.36 -18.01 3.51
C ASP A 133 -20.44 -18.11 4.73
N LYS A 134 -20.64 -17.18 5.67
CA LYS A 134 -19.86 -17.08 6.91
C LYS A 134 -20.24 -18.15 7.94
N ASN A 135 -21.39 -18.79 7.76
CA ASN A 135 -21.88 -19.86 8.60
C ASN A 135 -21.29 -21.23 8.21
N ASP A 136 -20.52 -21.30 7.13
CA ASP A 136 -19.69 -22.45 6.75
C ASP A 136 -18.19 -22.08 6.75
N PRO A 137 -17.57 -21.83 7.94
CA PRO A 137 -16.18 -21.42 8.03
C PRO A 137 -15.17 -22.34 7.33
N PRO A 138 -15.29 -23.68 7.35
CA PRO A 138 -14.37 -24.57 6.64
C PRO A 138 -14.33 -24.36 5.13
N ARG A 139 -15.43 -23.91 4.51
CA ARG A 139 -15.51 -23.64 3.07
C ARG A 139 -15.37 -22.16 2.72
N LEU A 140 -15.36 -21.26 3.70
CA LEU A 140 -15.30 -19.82 3.47
C LEU A 140 -14.07 -19.42 2.64
N TRP A 141 -14.26 -18.51 1.68
CA TRP A 141 -13.19 -17.89 0.92
C TRP A 141 -12.53 -16.81 1.76
N THR A 142 -11.28 -17.05 2.15
CA THR A 142 -10.52 -16.16 3.02
C THR A 142 -9.79 -15.09 2.23
N SER A 143 -9.28 -14.07 2.91
CA SER A 143 -8.42 -13.08 2.28
C SER A 143 -7.12 -13.68 1.72
N LYS A 144 -6.58 -14.75 2.32
CA LYS A 144 -5.38 -15.44 1.84
C LYS A 144 -5.67 -16.24 0.57
N ASP A 145 -6.89 -16.76 0.42
CA ASP A 145 -7.37 -17.36 -0.84
C ASP A 145 -7.42 -16.34 -1.99
N ASP A 146 -7.71 -15.07 -1.70
CA ASP A 146 -7.83 -14.02 -2.71
C ASP A 146 -6.49 -13.53 -3.27
N ALA A 147 -5.38 -13.81 -2.59
CA ALA A 147 -4.04 -13.40 -3.01
C ALA A 147 -3.60 -14.11 -4.29
N VAL A 148 -2.79 -13.44 -5.11
CA VAL A 148 -2.21 -13.98 -6.35
C VAL A 148 -0.70 -13.77 -6.40
N SER A 149 0.00 -14.56 -7.20
CA SER A 149 1.43 -14.39 -7.50
C SER A 149 1.63 -13.52 -8.74
N LEU A 150 2.70 -12.73 -8.76
CA LEU A 150 3.13 -11.96 -9.92
C LEU A 150 4.38 -12.58 -10.56
N PRO A 151 4.66 -12.30 -11.85
CA PRO A 151 5.97 -12.59 -12.42
C PRO A 151 7.08 -11.99 -11.55
N LYS A 152 8.17 -12.73 -11.34
CA LYS A 152 9.29 -12.34 -10.45
C LYS A 152 9.97 -11.03 -10.82
N GLN A 153 9.83 -10.61 -12.08
CA GLN A 153 10.32 -9.34 -12.60
C GLN A 153 9.36 -8.20 -12.26
N LEU A 154 8.05 -8.46 -12.25
CA LEU A 154 7.03 -7.45 -11.97
C LEU A 154 6.82 -7.23 -10.47
N GLY A 155 6.69 -8.30 -9.70
CA GLY A 155 6.61 -8.26 -8.24
C GLY A 155 7.97 -8.42 -7.57
N ILE A 156 8.04 -8.12 -6.27
CA ILE A 156 9.20 -8.43 -5.42
C ILE A 156 8.73 -9.06 -4.10
N PRO A 157 8.96 -10.37 -3.87
CA PRO A 157 9.69 -11.34 -4.72
C PRO A 157 8.87 -12.00 -5.85
N GLY A 158 7.60 -11.65 -6.07
CA GLY A 158 6.77 -12.31 -7.09
C GLY A 158 6.21 -13.67 -6.63
N LEU A 159 6.05 -13.86 -5.32
CA LEU A 159 5.38 -15.04 -4.76
C LEU A 159 4.01 -14.64 -4.23
N ARG A 160 3.06 -15.58 -4.24
CA ARG A 160 1.75 -15.38 -3.63
C ARG A 160 1.91 -15.12 -2.13
N HIS A 161 1.19 -14.14 -1.58
CA HIS A 161 1.16 -13.82 -0.15
C HIS A 161 2.55 -13.48 0.45
N SER A 162 3.42 -12.86 -0.35
CA SER A 162 4.74 -12.36 0.10
C SER A 162 4.73 -10.90 0.58
N ILE A 163 3.57 -10.41 1.01
CA ILE A 163 3.35 -8.99 1.33
C ILE A 163 4.26 -8.45 2.43
N GLY A 164 4.68 -9.28 3.39
CA GLY A 164 5.59 -8.86 4.46
C GLY A 164 6.88 -8.26 3.92
N LEU A 165 7.56 -9.01 3.04
CA LEU A 165 8.79 -8.55 2.38
C LEU A 165 8.52 -7.38 1.43
N ALA A 166 7.43 -7.45 0.66
CA ALA A 166 7.05 -6.36 -0.24
C ALA A 166 6.86 -5.02 0.50
N ARG A 167 6.21 -5.04 1.66
CA ARG A 167 6.02 -3.84 2.51
C ARG A 167 7.34 -3.28 3.02
N TRP A 168 8.32 -4.12 3.36
CA TRP A 168 9.64 -3.63 3.76
C TRP A 168 10.36 -2.92 2.61
N TRP A 169 10.30 -3.47 1.39
CA TRP A 169 10.79 -2.78 0.20
C TRP A 169 10.05 -1.47 -0.03
N HIS A 170 8.73 -1.51 -0.07
CA HIS A 170 7.90 -0.34 -0.38
C HIS A 170 8.19 0.80 0.58
N PHE A 171 8.00 0.60 1.88
CA PHE A 171 8.14 1.68 2.85
C PHE A 171 9.57 2.19 2.98
N SER A 172 10.58 1.33 2.82
CA SER A 172 11.99 1.77 2.89
C SER A 172 12.31 2.71 1.73
N PHE A 173 11.89 2.34 0.51
CA PHE A 173 12.12 3.18 -0.66
C PHE A 173 11.19 4.39 -0.72
N ASP A 174 9.97 4.30 -0.18
CA ASP A 174 9.10 5.46 0.01
C ASP A 174 9.75 6.49 0.93
N LEU A 175 10.34 6.06 2.07
CA LEU A 175 11.01 6.99 2.97
C LEU A 175 12.21 7.67 2.31
N LEU A 176 13.05 6.90 1.59
CA LEU A 176 14.18 7.45 0.84
C LEU A 176 13.70 8.42 -0.25
N TRP A 177 12.61 8.07 -0.94
CA TRP A 177 11.99 8.91 -1.96
C TRP A 177 11.40 10.20 -1.38
N LEU A 178 10.75 10.14 -0.22
CA LEU A 178 10.23 11.31 0.49
C LEU A 178 11.35 12.22 0.99
N ILE A 179 12.44 11.68 1.55
CA ILE A 179 13.60 12.47 1.95
C ILE A 179 14.21 13.16 0.72
N ASN A 180 14.40 12.41 -0.37
CA ASN A 180 14.88 12.97 -1.63
C ASN A 180 13.94 14.07 -2.15
N GLY A 181 12.63 13.86 -2.07
CA GLY A 181 11.60 14.83 -2.44
C GLY A 181 11.63 16.10 -1.58
N VAL A 182 11.78 15.98 -0.26
CA VAL A 182 11.91 17.15 0.63
C VAL A 182 13.15 17.96 0.29
N ILE A 183 14.30 17.30 0.12
CA ILE A 183 15.54 17.98 -0.29
C ILE A 183 15.34 18.63 -1.66
N PHE A 184 14.68 17.94 -2.60
CA PHE A 184 14.38 18.47 -3.93
C PHE A 184 13.52 19.73 -3.84
N TYR A 185 12.44 19.73 -3.06
CA TYR A 185 11.58 20.91 -2.88
C TYR A 185 12.36 22.08 -2.27
N VAL A 186 13.17 21.83 -1.23
CA VAL A 186 13.98 22.89 -0.61
C VAL A 186 14.93 23.50 -1.63
N LEU A 187 15.71 22.68 -2.35
CA LEU A 187 16.67 23.16 -3.35
C LEU A 187 16.00 23.80 -4.56
N LEU A 188 14.86 23.26 -4.99
CA LEU A 188 14.08 23.80 -6.10
C LEU A 188 13.61 25.22 -5.82
N PHE A 189 13.11 25.49 -4.60
CA PHE A 189 12.61 26.82 -4.21
C PHE A 189 13.68 27.74 -3.62
N SER A 190 14.83 27.22 -3.19
CA SER A 190 15.97 28.03 -2.77
C SER A 190 16.90 28.41 -3.92
N THR A 191 16.60 27.96 -5.15
CA THR A 191 17.32 28.29 -6.38
C THR A 191 16.32 28.73 -7.44
N ASP A 192 16.78 29.24 -8.58
CA ASP A 192 15.89 29.65 -9.67
C ASP A 192 15.34 28.47 -10.50
N GLN A 193 15.56 27.22 -10.06
CA GLN A 193 15.16 26.04 -10.83
C GLN A 193 13.63 25.82 -10.84
N TRP A 194 12.88 26.39 -9.89
CA TRP A 194 11.41 26.28 -9.88
C TRP A 194 10.75 26.94 -11.10
N HIS A 195 11.38 27.94 -11.71
CA HIS A 195 10.90 28.61 -12.93
C HIS A 195 10.75 27.65 -14.12
N ARG A 196 11.46 26.51 -14.11
CA ARG A 196 11.33 25.46 -15.12
C ARG A 196 10.05 24.64 -14.98
N LEU A 197 9.46 24.58 -13.78
CA LEU A 197 8.39 23.63 -13.46
C LEU A 197 7.04 24.29 -13.19
N VAL A 198 7.03 25.54 -12.73
CA VAL A 198 5.80 26.24 -12.34
C VAL A 198 5.41 27.23 -13.44
N PRO A 199 4.27 27.04 -14.11
CA PRO A 199 3.81 28.00 -15.10
C PRO A 199 3.42 29.33 -14.43
N GLN A 200 3.91 30.43 -14.99
CA GLN A 200 3.70 31.79 -14.48
C GLN A 200 2.57 32.53 -15.21
N SER A 201 2.00 31.94 -16.27
CA SER A 201 0.92 32.53 -17.07
C SER A 201 -0.02 31.47 -17.63
N TRP A 202 -1.31 31.84 -17.74
CA TRP A 202 -2.35 31.03 -18.38
C TRP A 202 -2.10 30.76 -19.86
N THR A 203 -1.18 31.48 -20.49
CA THR A 203 -0.73 31.22 -21.87
C THR A 203 -0.03 29.86 -22.03
N VAL A 204 0.33 29.17 -20.94
CA VAL A 204 0.83 27.80 -20.97
C VAL A 204 -0.17 26.82 -21.61
N PHE A 205 -1.48 27.01 -21.38
CA PHE A 205 -2.51 26.09 -21.88
C PHE A 205 -2.65 26.10 -23.40
N PRO A 206 -2.79 27.27 -24.08
CA PRO A 206 -2.80 27.28 -25.54
C PRO A 206 -1.45 26.83 -26.14
N ASN A 207 -0.30 27.12 -25.51
CA ASN A 207 1.00 26.58 -25.95
C ASN A 207 1.09 25.05 -25.79
N ALA A 208 0.53 24.50 -24.72
CA ALA A 208 0.45 23.06 -24.50
C ALA A 208 -0.44 22.38 -25.54
N LEU A 209 -1.59 22.99 -25.89
CA LEU A 209 -2.45 22.50 -26.96
C LEU A 209 -1.75 22.53 -28.32
N SER A 210 -1.07 23.62 -28.64
CA SER A 210 -0.24 23.74 -29.85
C SER A 210 0.82 22.64 -29.90
N THR A 211 1.56 22.44 -28.80
CA THR A 211 2.57 21.38 -28.68
C THR A 211 1.94 19.99 -28.85
N ALA A 212 0.77 19.75 -28.25
CA ALA A 212 0.08 18.47 -28.38
C ALA A 212 -0.31 18.17 -29.83
N ILE A 213 -0.80 19.16 -30.59
CA ILE A 213 -1.08 19.03 -32.02
C ILE A 213 0.21 18.73 -32.79
N GLN A 214 1.30 19.46 -32.50
CA GLN A 214 2.60 19.25 -33.11
C GLN A 214 3.13 17.82 -32.88
N TYR A 215 3.18 17.36 -31.64
CA TYR A 215 3.59 15.99 -31.30
C TYR A 215 2.66 14.92 -31.90
N ALA A 216 1.35 15.09 -31.82
CA ALA A 216 0.40 14.15 -32.40
C ALA A 216 0.54 14.06 -33.93
N SER A 217 0.91 15.16 -34.60
CA SER A 217 1.15 15.17 -36.05
C SER A 217 2.48 14.54 -36.49
N LEU A 218 3.34 14.15 -35.53
CA LEU A 218 4.72 13.72 -35.74
C LEU A 218 5.64 14.80 -36.35
N ASN A 219 5.19 16.06 -36.34
CA ASN A 219 6.00 17.22 -36.69
C ASN A 219 6.34 17.99 -35.41
N PHE A 220 7.46 17.59 -34.79
CA PHE A 220 7.87 18.05 -33.47
C PHE A 220 8.29 19.53 -33.49
N PRO A 221 7.96 20.33 -32.45
CA PRO A 221 8.52 21.66 -32.26
C PRO A 221 10.03 21.60 -32.03
N ALA A 222 10.70 22.74 -32.17
CA ALA A 222 12.10 22.88 -31.77
C ALA A 222 12.29 22.47 -30.29
N ASN A 223 13.36 21.73 -30.01
CA ASN A 223 13.68 21.25 -28.68
C ASN A 223 14.68 22.21 -28.01
N GLU A 224 14.16 23.12 -27.18
CA GLU A 224 14.94 24.07 -26.38
C GLU A 224 15.12 23.61 -24.93
N GLY A 225 15.00 22.29 -24.68
CA GLY A 225 14.87 21.69 -23.35
C GLY A 225 16.01 21.96 -22.36
N PHE A 226 17.11 22.57 -22.81
CA PHE A 226 18.16 23.08 -21.92
C PHE A 226 17.72 24.33 -21.15
N ALA A 227 17.12 25.29 -21.84
CA ALA A 227 16.77 26.61 -21.29
C ALA A 227 15.28 26.70 -20.96
N GLU A 228 14.42 26.17 -21.82
CA GLU A 228 12.96 26.26 -21.71
C GLU A 228 12.26 24.95 -22.05
N TYR A 229 11.21 24.63 -21.29
CA TYR A 229 10.30 23.55 -21.64
C TYR A 229 9.07 24.09 -22.37
N ASN A 230 8.57 23.31 -23.33
CA ASN A 230 7.32 23.66 -23.98
C ASN A 230 6.13 23.52 -23.01
N GLY A 231 5.00 24.14 -23.35
CA GLY A 231 3.82 24.20 -22.47
C GLY A 231 3.31 22.82 -22.04
N LEU A 232 3.38 21.81 -22.92
CA LEU A 232 2.93 20.45 -22.58
C LEU A 232 3.89 19.77 -21.59
N GLN A 233 5.20 19.93 -21.77
CA GLN A 233 6.22 19.45 -20.84
C GLN A 233 6.05 20.09 -19.46
N ILE A 234 5.90 21.42 -19.38
CA ILE A 234 5.72 22.10 -18.08
C ILE A 234 4.48 21.60 -17.37
N LEU A 235 3.34 21.47 -18.06
CA LEU A 235 2.12 20.95 -17.42
C LEU A 235 2.31 19.51 -16.94
N ALA A 236 2.94 18.64 -17.74
CA ALA A 236 3.20 17.25 -17.35
C ALA A 236 4.15 17.16 -16.13
N TYR A 237 5.21 17.97 -16.11
CA TYR A 237 6.15 18.02 -14.99
C TYR A 237 5.52 18.64 -13.75
N PHE A 238 4.75 19.71 -13.89
CA PHE A 238 4.01 20.33 -12.80
C PHE A 238 3.03 19.34 -12.17
N ILE A 239 2.23 18.64 -12.97
CA ILE A 239 1.30 17.62 -12.48
C ILE A 239 2.08 16.53 -11.75
N THR A 240 3.18 16.03 -12.33
CA THR A 240 3.95 14.94 -11.75
C THR A 240 4.57 15.32 -10.40
N VAL A 241 5.20 16.50 -10.34
CA VAL A 241 5.93 16.97 -9.15
C VAL A 241 4.97 17.52 -8.10
N PHE A 242 4.05 18.41 -8.46
CA PHE A 242 3.26 19.17 -7.49
C PHE A 242 1.87 18.62 -7.21
N ILE A 243 1.39 17.64 -8.00
CA ILE A 243 0.08 17.04 -7.81
C ILE A 243 0.21 15.55 -7.51
N ALA A 244 0.76 14.77 -8.44
CA ALA A 244 0.80 13.32 -8.36
C ALA A 244 1.69 12.84 -7.20
N ALA A 245 2.89 13.40 -7.03
CA ALA A 245 3.79 13.03 -5.94
C ALA A 245 3.20 13.35 -4.53
N PRO A 246 2.70 14.57 -4.24
CA PRO A 246 1.99 14.84 -2.99
C PRO A 246 0.74 13.97 -2.79
N LEU A 247 0.01 13.68 -3.86
CA LEU A 247 -1.16 12.81 -3.80
C LEU A 247 -0.77 11.36 -3.46
N ALA A 248 0.35 10.84 -3.98
CA ALA A 248 0.89 9.54 -3.58
C ALA A 248 1.18 9.48 -2.08
N PHE A 249 1.84 10.52 -1.54
CA PHE A 249 2.12 10.63 -0.11
C PHE A 249 0.83 10.66 0.73
N ALA A 250 -0.11 11.55 0.39
CA ALA A 250 -1.37 11.68 1.11
C ALA A 250 -2.20 10.39 1.09
N THR A 251 -2.31 9.75 -0.07
CA THR A 251 -3.04 8.48 -0.21
C THR A 251 -2.32 7.30 0.43
N GLY A 252 -0.99 7.32 0.53
CA GLY A 252 -0.21 6.36 1.32
C GLY A 252 -0.53 6.47 2.82
N LEU A 253 -0.56 7.70 3.37
CA LEU A 253 -0.93 7.94 4.77
C LEU A 253 -2.38 7.55 5.08
N LEU A 254 -3.32 7.81 4.17
CA LEU A 254 -4.74 7.45 4.36
C LEU A 254 -4.99 5.94 4.42
N GLN A 255 -4.03 5.11 4.01
CA GLN A 255 -4.14 3.65 4.10
C GLN A 255 -3.73 3.11 5.48
N ALA A 256 -3.06 3.92 6.31
CA ALA A 256 -2.58 3.52 7.63
C ALA A 256 -3.71 3.44 8.68
N PRO A 257 -3.83 2.34 9.46
CA PRO A 257 -4.80 2.20 10.54
C PRO A 257 -4.77 3.37 11.53
N ALA A 258 -3.58 3.76 12.02
CA ALA A 258 -3.46 4.79 13.05
C ALA A 258 -3.97 6.16 12.57
N VAL A 259 -3.78 6.49 11.29
CA VAL A 259 -4.30 7.73 10.68
C VAL A 259 -5.83 7.67 10.62
N ALA A 260 -6.37 6.60 10.05
CA ALA A 260 -7.81 6.48 9.83
C ALA A 260 -8.60 6.32 11.15
N ALA A 261 -8.05 5.60 12.12
CA ALA A 261 -8.60 5.47 13.47
C ALA A 261 -8.52 6.78 14.29
N ARG A 262 -7.63 7.71 13.94
CA ARG A 262 -7.51 9.02 14.59
C ARG A 262 -8.44 10.08 14.00
N PHE A 263 -8.53 10.11 12.68
CA PHE A 263 -9.23 11.16 11.92
C PHE A 263 -10.60 10.74 11.40
N GLY A 264 -11.01 9.47 11.59
CA GLY A 264 -12.33 8.98 11.19
C GLY A 264 -12.50 8.87 9.69
N THR A 265 -11.42 8.63 8.94
CA THR A 265 -11.46 8.56 7.48
C THR A 265 -11.96 7.21 6.97
N GLY A 266 -12.47 6.29 7.80
CA GLY A 266 -12.93 4.98 7.33
C GLY A 266 -14.16 4.98 6.42
N ARG A 267 -14.79 6.15 6.20
CA ARG A 267 -15.93 6.36 5.30
C ARG A 267 -15.75 7.63 4.46
N GLY A 268 -16.61 7.81 3.47
CA GLY A 268 -16.57 8.97 2.58
C GLY A 268 -15.42 8.90 1.56
N PRO A 269 -15.09 10.00 0.86
CA PRO A 269 -14.11 9.99 -0.24
C PRO A 269 -12.67 9.74 0.21
N LEU A 270 -12.35 9.94 1.49
CA LEU A 270 -11.00 9.73 2.04
C LEU A 270 -10.80 8.32 2.62
N ASN A 271 -11.75 7.40 2.40
CA ASN A 271 -11.64 6.05 2.91
C ASN A 271 -10.50 5.27 2.27
N ARG A 272 -9.98 4.30 3.02
CA ARG A 272 -8.83 3.49 2.62
C ARG A 272 -8.97 2.87 1.23
N GLN A 273 -10.14 2.40 0.84
CA GLN A 273 -10.30 1.75 -0.46
C GLN A 273 -10.30 2.76 -1.61
N VAL A 274 -10.91 3.94 -1.40
CA VAL A 274 -10.78 5.05 -2.36
C VAL A 274 -9.34 5.53 -2.41
N ALA A 275 -8.67 5.67 -1.26
CA ALA A 275 -7.24 6.02 -1.21
C ALA A 275 -6.37 5.01 -1.97
N ARG A 276 -6.62 3.69 -1.84
CA ARG A 276 -5.96 2.64 -2.64
C ARG A 276 -6.20 2.82 -4.13
N THR A 277 -7.44 3.13 -4.54
CA THR A 277 -7.78 3.39 -5.94
C THR A 277 -7.04 4.61 -6.47
N VAL A 278 -7.07 5.75 -5.75
CA VAL A 278 -6.37 6.97 -6.17
C VAL A 278 -4.86 6.74 -6.20
N HIS A 279 -4.30 6.05 -5.21
CA HIS A 279 -2.87 5.70 -5.18
C HIS A 279 -2.48 4.84 -6.39
N PHE A 280 -3.32 3.88 -6.78
CA PHE A 280 -3.14 3.09 -7.98
C PHE A 280 -3.27 3.92 -9.28
N MET A 281 -4.17 4.91 -9.31
CA MET A 281 -4.24 5.85 -10.44
C MET A 281 -2.98 6.71 -10.54
N VAL A 282 -2.41 7.12 -9.42
CA VAL A 282 -1.11 7.82 -9.39
C VAL A 282 0.00 6.92 -9.92
N LEU A 283 0.03 5.63 -9.54
CA LEU A 283 0.96 4.66 -10.14
C LEU A 283 0.81 4.60 -11.66
N ILE A 284 -0.42 4.51 -12.18
CA ILE A 284 -0.67 4.52 -13.63
C ILE A 284 -0.15 5.81 -14.27
N TRP A 285 -0.44 6.97 -13.67
CA TRP A 285 0.10 8.25 -14.14
C TRP A 285 1.63 8.24 -14.19
N MET A 286 2.30 7.79 -13.13
CA MET A 286 3.76 7.71 -13.07
C MET A 286 4.32 6.79 -14.15
N LEU A 287 3.71 5.63 -14.38
CA LEU A 287 4.14 4.69 -15.42
C LEU A 287 3.99 5.28 -16.82
N VAL A 288 2.84 5.90 -17.12
CA VAL A 288 2.59 6.57 -18.39
C VAL A 288 3.56 7.74 -18.58
N PHE A 289 3.75 8.56 -17.55
CA PHE A 289 4.68 9.68 -17.54
C PHE A 289 6.12 9.21 -17.81
N ILE A 290 6.61 8.19 -17.09
CA ILE A 290 7.96 7.65 -17.28
C ILE A 290 8.13 7.13 -18.70
N ALA A 291 7.18 6.33 -19.20
CA ALA A 291 7.25 5.76 -20.55
C ALA A 291 7.27 6.86 -21.62
N ALA A 292 6.35 7.83 -21.54
CA ALA A 292 6.27 8.93 -22.48
C ALA A 292 7.50 9.85 -22.38
N HIS A 293 7.93 10.21 -21.17
CA HIS A 293 9.08 11.06 -20.93
C HIS A 293 10.37 10.43 -21.48
N VAL A 294 10.63 9.16 -21.17
CA VAL A 294 11.81 8.44 -21.68
C VAL A 294 11.76 8.32 -23.20
N ALA A 295 10.60 7.98 -23.79
CA ALA A 295 10.45 7.92 -25.25
C ALA A 295 10.76 9.28 -25.89
N MET A 296 10.25 10.37 -25.34
CA MET A 296 10.49 11.72 -25.86
C MET A 296 11.95 12.14 -25.74
N VAL A 297 12.66 11.77 -24.66
CA VAL A 297 14.10 11.99 -24.53
C VAL A 297 14.87 11.41 -25.72
N PHE A 298 14.50 10.21 -26.20
CA PHE A 298 15.16 9.60 -27.36
C PHE A 298 14.69 10.18 -28.69
N LEU A 299 13.41 10.51 -28.82
CA LEU A 299 12.82 10.99 -30.08
C LEU A 299 13.19 12.45 -30.41
N THR A 300 13.46 13.30 -29.43
CA THR A 300 13.72 14.74 -29.66
C THR A 300 15.20 15.14 -29.59
N GLY A 301 16.12 14.18 -29.80
CA GLY A 301 17.57 14.41 -29.78
C GLY A 301 18.25 13.80 -28.56
N ALA A 302 18.37 12.47 -28.58
CA ALA A 302 18.86 11.66 -27.47
C ALA A 302 20.15 12.17 -26.81
N VAL A 303 21.20 12.45 -27.59
CA VAL A 303 22.52 12.83 -27.02
C VAL A 303 22.45 14.18 -26.30
N GLY A 304 21.80 15.18 -26.88
CA GLY A 304 21.60 16.49 -26.24
C GLY A 304 20.81 16.38 -24.93
N ASN A 305 19.64 15.73 -24.98
CA ASN A 305 18.79 15.53 -23.80
C ASN A 305 19.53 14.75 -22.69
N LEU A 306 20.32 13.73 -23.07
CA LEU A 306 21.12 12.98 -22.11
C LEU A 306 22.27 13.83 -21.54
N SER A 307 22.89 14.73 -22.31
CA SER A 307 23.89 15.68 -21.81
C SER A 307 23.30 16.64 -20.78
N HIS A 308 22.06 17.10 -21.00
CA HIS A 308 21.34 17.92 -20.01
C HIS A 308 21.19 17.18 -18.68
N MET A 309 20.71 15.94 -18.73
CA MET A 309 20.44 15.13 -17.54
C MET A 309 21.71 14.62 -16.85
N THR A 310 22.75 14.25 -17.60
CA THR A 310 23.93 13.57 -17.04
C THR A 310 25.10 14.51 -16.79
N LEU A 311 25.36 15.46 -17.69
CA LEU A 311 26.50 16.39 -17.60
C LEU A 311 26.07 17.78 -17.11
N GLY A 312 24.80 18.15 -17.34
CA GLY A 312 24.26 19.46 -17.00
C GLY A 312 24.62 20.54 -18.02
N THR A 313 25.02 20.15 -19.22
CA THR A 313 25.52 21.05 -20.28
C THR A 313 24.69 20.92 -21.54
N ASP A 314 24.53 22.00 -22.30
CA ASP A 314 23.96 21.96 -23.64
C ASP A 314 25.02 21.55 -24.67
N SER A 315 25.26 20.24 -24.79
CA SER A 315 26.28 19.71 -25.70
C SER A 315 25.87 18.38 -26.30
N GLN A 316 26.45 18.03 -27.45
CA GLN A 316 26.29 16.72 -28.08
C GLN A 316 27.42 15.75 -27.66
N SER A 317 27.68 15.66 -26.36
CA SER A 317 28.80 14.89 -25.81
C SER A 317 28.50 13.37 -25.80
N PRO A 318 29.34 12.52 -26.44
CA PRO A 318 29.18 11.07 -26.38
C PRO A 318 29.28 10.50 -24.96
N TRP A 319 29.95 11.20 -24.04
CA TRP A 319 30.06 10.78 -22.64
C TRP A 319 28.70 10.71 -21.94
N ALA A 320 27.71 11.49 -22.37
CA ALA A 320 26.36 11.40 -21.85
C ALA A 320 25.73 10.02 -22.09
N LEU A 321 25.96 9.42 -23.27
CA LEU A 321 25.51 8.07 -23.58
C LEU A 321 26.22 7.02 -22.72
N VAL A 322 27.52 7.18 -22.48
CA VAL A 322 28.30 6.25 -21.65
C VAL A 322 27.80 6.27 -20.21
N ILE A 323 27.62 7.46 -19.62
CA ILE A 323 27.09 7.62 -18.26
C ILE A 323 25.68 7.05 -18.16
N PHE A 324 24.80 7.36 -19.13
CA PHE A 324 23.47 6.80 -19.18
C PHE A 324 23.49 5.27 -19.29
N GLY A 325 24.33 4.70 -20.14
CA GLY A 325 24.48 3.26 -20.31
C GLY A 325 24.94 2.56 -19.02
N MET A 326 25.89 3.15 -18.30
CA MET A 326 26.32 2.64 -16.99
C MET A 326 25.19 2.72 -15.95
N ALA A 327 24.47 3.84 -15.89
CA ALA A 327 23.32 4.01 -15.00
C ALA A 327 22.20 3.01 -15.32
N ALA A 328 21.88 2.80 -16.60
CA ALA A 328 20.90 1.82 -17.05
C ALA A 328 21.33 0.38 -16.75
N ALA A 329 22.61 0.04 -16.93
CA ALA A 329 23.16 -1.25 -16.56
C ALA A 329 23.07 -1.49 -15.05
N LEU A 330 23.38 -0.48 -14.22
CA LEU A 330 23.21 -0.55 -12.78
C LEU A 330 21.74 -0.78 -12.39
N LEU A 331 20.81 -0.03 -12.98
CA LEU A 331 19.37 -0.24 -12.75
C LEU A 331 18.92 -1.66 -13.14
N ALA A 332 19.39 -2.18 -14.28
CA ALA A 332 19.09 -3.54 -14.71
C ALA A 332 19.65 -4.58 -13.73
N VAL A 333 20.89 -4.41 -13.26
CA VAL A 333 21.49 -5.30 -12.25
C VAL A 333 20.67 -5.25 -10.96
N LEU A 334 20.38 -4.04 -10.43
CA LEU A 334 19.56 -3.87 -9.22
C LEU A 334 18.18 -4.52 -9.38
N TRP A 335 17.53 -4.35 -10.53
CA TRP A 335 16.26 -4.99 -10.85
C TRP A 335 16.33 -6.52 -10.80
N LEU A 336 17.35 -7.10 -11.44
CA LEU A 336 17.51 -8.56 -11.56
C LEU A 336 17.90 -9.21 -10.22
N ILE A 337 18.74 -8.58 -9.41
CA ILE A 337 19.21 -9.16 -8.14
C ILE A 337 18.19 -9.02 -7.01
N ALA A 338 17.25 -8.09 -7.08
CA ALA A 338 16.37 -7.77 -5.97
C ALA A 338 15.52 -8.96 -5.49
N THR A 339 14.94 -9.71 -6.43
CA THR A 339 14.12 -10.89 -6.11
C THR A 339 14.98 -12.04 -5.54
N PRO A 340 16.08 -12.47 -6.19
CA PRO A 340 16.98 -13.46 -5.61
C PRO A 340 17.51 -13.07 -4.21
N LEU A 341 17.90 -11.81 -4.01
CA LEU A 341 18.36 -11.30 -2.72
C LEU A 341 17.26 -11.41 -1.66
N THR A 342 16.04 -10.99 -2.00
CA THR A 342 14.87 -11.02 -1.11
C THR A 342 14.53 -12.44 -0.68
N LEU A 343 14.61 -13.40 -1.59
CA LEU A 343 14.32 -14.81 -1.31
C LEU A 343 15.44 -15.50 -0.53
N ARG A 344 16.69 -15.12 -0.78
CA ARG A 344 17.85 -15.71 -0.11
C ARG A 344 18.04 -15.19 1.31
N TYR A 345 17.70 -13.92 1.56
CA TYR A 345 17.90 -13.25 2.84
C TYR A 345 16.66 -12.49 3.34
N PRO A 346 15.49 -13.16 3.48
CA PRO A 346 14.24 -12.49 3.82
C PRO A 346 14.29 -11.82 5.21
N ARG A 347 14.97 -12.46 6.17
CA ARG A 347 15.17 -11.89 7.51
C ARG A 347 16.09 -10.66 7.50
N ALA A 348 17.09 -10.63 6.62
CA ALA A 348 17.92 -9.44 6.43
C ALA A 348 17.09 -8.29 5.86
N VAL A 349 16.24 -8.55 4.85
CA VAL A 349 15.30 -7.55 4.30
C VAL A 349 14.38 -7.00 5.40
N GLN A 350 13.81 -7.87 6.22
CA GLN A 350 12.95 -7.47 7.36
C GLN A 350 13.71 -6.59 8.37
N HIS A 351 14.93 -6.98 8.77
CA HIS A 351 15.75 -6.22 9.71
C HIS A 351 16.20 -4.88 9.14
N THR A 352 16.65 -4.83 7.89
CA THR A 352 17.03 -3.60 7.21
C THR A 352 15.84 -2.67 7.06
N GLY A 353 14.68 -3.18 6.63
CA GLY A 353 13.46 -2.38 6.54
C GLY A 353 13.03 -1.84 7.91
N ARG A 354 13.10 -2.67 8.95
CA ARG A 354 12.84 -2.24 10.33
C ARG A 354 13.81 -1.15 10.80
N PHE A 355 15.08 -1.23 10.45
CA PHE A 355 16.06 -0.19 10.76
C PHE A 355 15.70 1.14 10.06
N ILE A 356 15.36 1.08 8.76
CA ILE A 356 15.08 2.27 7.95
C ILE A 356 13.76 2.94 8.37
N VAL A 357 12.66 2.20 8.51
CA VAL A 357 11.31 2.77 8.73
C VAL A 357 10.71 2.49 10.09
N GLY A 358 11.30 1.62 10.91
CA GLY A 358 10.70 1.18 12.17
C GLY A 358 10.54 2.30 13.20
N TRP A 359 11.41 3.31 13.19
CA TRP A 359 11.28 4.49 14.05
C TRP A 359 10.07 5.34 13.66
N ALA A 360 9.81 5.52 12.35
CA ALA A 360 8.66 6.26 11.85
C ALA A 360 7.36 5.51 12.18
N LYS A 361 7.35 4.18 12.00
CA LYS A 361 6.25 3.32 12.45
C LYS A 361 5.99 3.50 13.95
N ALA A 362 7.03 3.43 14.78
CA ALA A 362 6.90 3.59 16.23
C ALA A 362 6.35 4.95 16.65
N TRP A 363 6.67 6.02 15.91
CA TRP A 363 6.11 7.34 16.16
C TRP A 363 4.59 7.36 15.88
N MET A 364 4.12 6.65 14.85
CA MET A 364 2.70 6.56 14.52
C MET A 364 1.87 5.77 15.55
N GLU A 365 2.47 4.87 16.33
CA GLU A 365 1.77 4.19 17.43
C GLU A 365 1.35 5.14 18.55
N ARG A 366 1.94 6.35 18.63
CA ARG A 366 1.55 7.38 19.61
C ARG A 366 0.22 8.06 19.27
N VAL A 367 -0.36 7.76 18.11
CA VAL A 367 -1.59 8.39 17.64
C VAL A 367 -2.79 7.64 18.20
N HIS A 368 -3.32 8.12 19.34
CA HIS A 368 -4.47 7.50 20.02
C HIS A 368 -5.72 7.42 19.12
N PRO A 369 -6.35 6.24 18.97
CA PRO A 369 -7.55 6.06 18.17
C PRO A 369 -8.75 6.73 18.85
N LYS A 370 -9.57 7.43 18.06
CA LYS A 370 -10.78 8.14 18.53
C LYS A 370 -11.98 7.99 17.59
N ALA A 371 -11.79 7.39 16.42
CA ALA A 371 -12.84 7.21 15.44
C ALA A 371 -13.84 6.15 15.88
N SER A 372 -15.11 6.53 15.97
CA SER A 372 -16.24 5.62 16.10
C SER A 372 -17.26 5.94 15.01
N TYR A 373 -17.85 4.92 14.42
CA TYR A 373 -18.79 5.03 13.30
C TYR A 373 -20.24 4.79 13.77
N ARG A 374 -21.20 4.91 12.86
CA ARG A 374 -22.63 4.66 13.15
C ARG A 374 -23.04 3.28 12.64
N GLU A 375 -24.17 2.76 13.10
CA GLU A 375 -24.68 1.45 12.65
C GLU A 375 -24.90 1.39 11.14
N ARG A 376 -25.37 2.49 10.53
CA ARG A 376 -25.50 2.61 9.06
C ARG A 376 -24.18 2.51 8.29
N ASP A 377 -23.04 2.71 8.97
CA ASP A 377 -21.71 2.64 8.38
C ASP A 377 -21.15 1.20 8.41
N ILE A 378 -21.82 0.26 9.09
CA ILE A 378 -21.43 -1.16 9.13
C ILE A 378 -21.42 -1.71 7.72
N THR A 379 -20.30 -2.31 7.33
CA THR A 379 -20.13 -2.83 5.98
C THR A 379 -20.93 -4.12 5.78
N PRO A 380 -21.59 -4.31 4.64
CA PRO A 380 -22.45 -5.48 4.39
C PRO A 380 -21.66 -6.79 4.28
N TYR A 381 -20.35 -6.70 4.06
CA TYR A 381 -19.46 -7.86 4.01
C TYR A 381 -18.16 -7.53 4.74
N HIS A 382 -17.71 -8.47 5.55
CA HIS A 382 -16.47 -8.38 6.30
C HIS A 382 -15.69 -9.67 6.06
N TRP A 383 -14.50 -9.55 5.46
CA TRP A 383 -13.66 -10.70 5.13
C TRP A 383 -13.21 -11.45 6.38
N ALA A 384 -12.92 -12.74 6.21
CA ALA A 384 -12.32 -13.60 7.21
C ALA A 384 -10.87 -13.95 6.82
N ASN A 385 -10.05 -14.13 7.85
CA ASN A 385 -8.62 -14.46 7.77
C ASN A 385 -8.33 -15.56 8.78
N GLY A 386 -7.31 -16.37 8.49
CA GLY A 386 -6.92 -17.50 9.33
C GLY A 386 -7.86 -18.70 9.14
N ARG A 387 -7.39 -19.85 9.61
CA ARG A 387 -8.15 -21.11 9.63
C ARG A 387 -8.76 -21.29 11.00
N VAL A 388 -10.04 -21.67 11.06
CA VAL A 388 -10.72 -22.00 12.33
C VAL A 388 -9.97 -23.14 13.03
N PRO A 389 -9.83 -23.13 14.38
CA PRO A 389 -9.19 -24.22 15.09
C PRO A 389 -9.87 -25.56 14.80
N ASP A 390 -9.08 -26.60 14.60
CA ASP A 390 -9.55 -27.96 14.31
C ASP A 390 -9.24 -28.97 15.42
N SER A 391 -8.63 -28.50 16.53
CA SER A 391 -8.37 -29.33 17.70
C SER A 391 -9.67 -29.88 18.30
N GLU A 392 -9.61 -31.10 18.83
CA GLU A 392 -10.72 -31.72 19.56
C GLU A 392 -11.15 -30.86 20.74
N HIS A 393 -10.18 -30.39 21.54
CA HIS A 393 -10.43 -29.51 22.67
C HIS A 393 -11.25 -28.26 22.31
N TRP A 394 -10.92 -27.55 21.22
CA TRP A 394 -11.70 -26.37 20.82
C TRP A 394 -13.11 -26.74 20.35
N ARG A 395 -13.27 -27.88 19.66
CA ARG A 395 -14.58 -28.38 19.24
C ARG A 395 -15.47 -28.75 20.43
N ASP A 396 -14.90 -29.34 21.47
CA ASP A 396 -15.63 -29.67 22.70
C ASP A 396 -16.11 -28.41 23.43
N LEU A 397 -15.23 -27.41 23.59
CA LEU A 397 -15.60 -26.10 24.15
C LEU A 397 -16.72 -25.42 23.36
N ARG A 398 -16.67 -25.52 22.02
CA ARG A 398 -17.72 -24.98 21.14
C ARG A 398 -19.04 -25.73 21.31
N ALA A 399 -19.00 -27.06 21.46
CA ALA A 399 -20.18 -27.91 21.60
C ALA A 399 -20.97 -27.63 22.88
N THR A 400 -20.29 -27.21 23.96
CA THR A 400 -20.93 -26.83 25.22
C THR A 400 -21.36 -25.35 25.28
N GLY A 401 -21.31 -24.64 24.15
CA GLY A 401 -21.65 -23.22 24.10
C GLY A 401 -20.68 -22.36 24.92
N TRP A 402 -19.42 -22.79 25.01
CA TRP A 402 -18.34 -22.13 25.74
C TRP A 402 -18.49 -22.15 27.27
N SER A 403 -19.38 -22.97 27.84
CA SER A 403 -19.54 -23.06 29.30
C SER A 403 -18.27 -23.51 30.02
N ASP A 404 -17.47 -24.34 29.35
CA ASP A 404 -16.20 -24.87 29.87
C ASP A 404 -14.98 -24.06 29.42
N TYR A 405 -15.19 -22.98 28.65
CA TYR A 405 -14.11 -22.10 28.25
C TYR A 405 -13.63 -21.28 29.44
N SER A 406 -12.30 -21.23 29.62
CA SER A 406 -11.64 -20.39 30.61
C SER A 406 -10.44 -19.67 29.98
N LEU A 407 -10.42 -18.35 30.12
CA LEU A 407 -9.32 -17.50 29.71
C LEU A 407 -8.25 -17.46 30.80
N ARG A 408 -7.09 -18.02 30.52
CA ARG A 408 -5.89 -17.89 31.37
C ARG A 408 -5.24 -16.53 31.16
N VAL A 409 -4.99 -15.79 32.25
CA VAL A 409 -4.19 -14.55 32.21
C VAL A 409 -3.05 -14.65 33.23
N THR A 410 -1.82 -14.76 32.74
CA THR A 410 -0.64 -15.11 33.55
C THR A 410 0.60 -14.26 33.20
N GLY A 411 1.77 -14.66 33.71
CA GLY A 411 3.06 -14.01 33.45
C GLY A 411 3.41 -13.00 34.53
N LEU A 412 3.94 -11.85 34.12
CA LEU A 412 4.34 -10.74 34.99
C LEU A 412 3.15 -9.93 35.49
N VAL A 413 2.32 -10.55 36.33
CA VAL A 413 1.12 -9.98 36.96
C VAL A 413 1.09 -10.30 38.45
N GLU A 414 0.51 -9.41 39.27
CA GLU A 414 0.33 -9.67 40.71
C GLU A 414 -0.79 -10.69 40.97
N ASN A 415 -1.86 -10.63 40.17
CA ASN A 415 -3.06 -11.47 40.33
C ASN A 415 -3.29 -12.30 39.05
N PRO A 416 -2.63 -13.46 38.87
CA PRO A 416 -2.95 -14.35 37.76
C PRO A 416 -4.37 -14.92 37.94
N VAL A 417 -5.14 -15.00 36.85
CA VAL A 417 -6.55 -15.41 36.87
C VAL A 417 -6.89 -16.43 35.79
N ASN A 418 -7.92 -17.23 36.05
CA ASN A 418 -8.61 -18.10 35.08
C ASN A 418 -10.08 -17.67 35.04
N LEU A 419 -10.46 -16.86 34.05
CA LEU A 419 -11.82 -16.33 33.95
C LEU A 419 -12.67 -17.24 33.07
N SER A 420 -13.74 -17.80 33.61
CA SER A 420 -14.74 -18.52 32.82
C SER A 420 -15.40 -17.59 31.79
N TYR A 421 -16.01 -18.16 30.74
CA TYR A 421 -16.75 -17.37 29.75
C TYR A 421 -17.82 -16.49 30.39
N ASN A 422 -18.58 -17.02 31.36
CA ASN A 422 -19.62 -16.28 32.06
C ASN A 422 -19.07 -15.12 32.90
N GLU A 423 -17.92 -15.29 33.55
CA GLU A 423 -17.26 -14.20 34.28
C GLU A 423 -16.80 -13.10 33.33
N ILE A 424 -16.27 -13.44 32.14
CA ILE A 424 -15.87 -12.47 31.13
C ILE A 424 -17.08 -11.67 30.63
N VAL A 425 -18.20 -12.34 30.36
CA VAL A 425 -19.44 -11.68 29.91
C VAL A 425 -20.07 -10.83 31.02
N ALA A 426 -19.87 -11.19 32.29
CA ALA A 426 -20.34 -10.43 33.45
C ALA A 426 -19.53 -9.14 33.73
N LEU A 427 -18.32 -9.02 33.18
CA LEU A 427 -17.53 -7.77 33.26
C LEU A 427 -18.22 -6.63 32.50
N PRO A 428 -17.90 -5.35 32.81
CA PRO A 428 -18.52 -4.21 32.14
C PRO A 428 -18.43 -4.28 30.61
N LYS A 429 -19.59 -4.44 29.96
CA LYS A 429 -19.70 -4.50 28.50
C LYS A 429 -19.41 -3.13 27.88
N HIS A 430 -18.51 -3.11 26.90
CA HIS A 430 -18.25 -1.95 26.06
C HIS A 430 -18.54 -2.27 24.60
N GLU A 431 -19.25 -1.36 23.92
CA GLU A 431 -19.50 -1.41 22.48
C GLU A 431 -18.72 -0.33 21.73
N GLN A 432 -18.19 -0.68 20.56
CA GLN A 432 -17.58 0.26 19.63
C GLN A 432 -17.89 -0.11 18.18
N ILE A 433 -18.07 0.89 17.31
CA ILE A 433 -18.19 0.67 15.86
C ILE A 433 -16.91 1.17 15.22
N THR A 434 -16.03 0.26 14.81
CA THR A 434 -14.68 0.57 14.34
C THR A 434 -14.41 -0.06 12.98
N GLN A 435 -13.43 0.48 12.25
CA GLN A 435 -12.99 -0.10 10.99
C GLN A 435 -11.81 -1.04 11.24
N HIS A 436 -11.95 -2.27 10.76
CA HIS A 436 -10.85 -3.22 10.67
C HIS A 436 -10.00 -2.97 9.42
N TYR A 437 -8.68 -3.05 9.59
CA TYR A 437 -7.70 -2.84 8.54
C TYR A 437 -6.83 -4.08 8.38
N CYS A 438 -6.96 -4.80 7.27
CA CYS A 438 -6.10 -5.95 6.99
C CYS A 438 -4.80 -5.50 6.33
N ILE A 439 -3.70 -6.21 6.59
CA ILE A 439 -2.41 -5.96 5.92
C ILE A 439 -2.50 -6.12 4.40
N GLN A 440 -3.33 -7.04 3.92
CA GLN A 440 -3.48 -7.38 2.50
C GLN A 440 -4.17 -6.29 1.68
N GLY A 441 -4.87 -5.33 2.32
CA GLY A 441 -5.45 -4.19 1.62
C GLY A 441 -6.95 -3.99 1.81
N TRP A 442 -7.68 -5.02 2.26
CA TRP A 442 -9.12 -4.93 2.53
C TRP A 442 -9.41 -4.26 3.87
N SER A 443 -10.59 -3.65 3.99
CA SER A 443 -11.12 -3.06 5.23
C SER A 443 -12.62 -3.32 5.38
N GLY A 444 -13.11 -3.29 6.62
CA GLY A 444 -14.52 -3.48 6.93
C GLY A 444 -14.90 -2.77 8.23
N VAL A 445 -16.11 -2.20 8.29
CA VAL A 445 -16.65 -1.58 9.51
C VAL A 445 -17.59 -2.56 10.17
N ALA A 446 -17.44 -2.76 11.47
CA ALA A 446 -18.32 -3.61 12.27
C ALA A 446 -18.51 -3.03 13.67
N LYS A 447 -19.63 -3.38 14.29
CA LYS A 447 -19.86 -3.15 15.72
C LYS A 447 -19.23 -4.31 16.49
N TRP A 448 -18.41 -4.01 17.48
CA TRP A 448 -17.77 -4.96 18.37
C TRP A 448 -18.23 -4.71 19.78
N ALA A 449 -18.48 -5.78 20.53
CA ALA A 449 -18.87 -5.71 21.92
C ALA A 449 -18.09 -6.74 22.74
N GLY A 450 -17.66 -6.32 23.94
CA GLY A 450 -16.79 -7.12 24.78
C GLY A 450 -16.33 -6.43 26.05
N VAL A 451 -15.33 -7.01 26.71
CA VAL A 451 -14.66 -6.43 27.88
C VAL A 451 -13.43 -5.63 27.45
N ARG A 452 -13.18 -4.45 28.03
CA ARG A 452 -11.99 -3.67 27.68
C ARG A 452 -10.75 -4.32 28.26
N MET A 453 -9.64 -4.23 27.54
CA MET A 453 -8.34 -4.70 28.04
C MET A 453 -7.89 -3.94 29.30
N ARG A 454 -8.34 -2.70 29.47
CA ARG A 454 -8.13 -1.93 30.71
C ARG A 454 -8.77 -2.61 31.92
N ASP A 455 -9.99 -3.12 31.79
CA ASP A 455 -10.70 -3.79 32.88
C ASP A 455 -9.96 -5.10 33.26
N ILE A 456 -9.42 -5.83 32.27
CA ILE A 456 -8.55 -7.01 32.52
C ILE A 456 -7.24 -6.61 33.21
N ILE A 457 -6.60 -5.52 32.79
CA ILE A 457 -5.37 -5.00 33.41
C ILE A 457 -5.60 -4.63 34.88
N ASP A 458 -6.73 -4.01 35.19
CA ASP A 458 -7.05 -3.57 36.56
C ASP A 458 -7.27 -4.77 37.49
N ILE A 459 -7.77 -5.90 36.97
CA ILE A 459 -7.89 -7.18 37.68
C ILE A 459 -6.50 -7.78 37.96
N VAL A 460 -5.70 -7.98 36.91
CA VAL A 460 -4.45 -8.76 37.03
C VAL A 460 -3.28 -7.98 37.60
N ARG A 461 -3.32 -6.65 37.52
CA ARG A 461 -2.26 -5.73 37.99
C ARG A 461 -0.86 -6.13 37.49
N PRO A 462 -0.51 -5.79 36.24
CA PRO A 462 0.79 -6.12 35.66
C PRO A 462 1.96 -5.51 36.46
N LEU A 463 3.03 -6.30 36.64
CA LEU A 463 4.24 -5.86 37.33
C LEU A 463 4.94 -4.72 36.57
N PRO A 464 5.71 -3.85 37.25
CA PRO A 464 6.42 -2.74 36.59
C PRO A 464 7.40 -3.14 35.48
N THR A 465 7.87 -4.39 35.49
CA THR A 465 8.76 -4.98 34.48
C THR A 465 8.02 -5.51 33.24
N ALA A 466 6.69 -5.68 33.30
CA ALA A 466 5.90 -6.08 32.14
C ALA A 466 5.94 -4.98 31.06
N ARG A 467 6.21 -5.38 29.81
CA ARG A 467 6.31 -4.48 28.65
C ARG A 467 5.45 -4.93 27.48
N TRP A 468 5.17 -6.23 27.39
CA TRP A 468 4.42 -6.84 26.31
C TRP A 468 3.30 -7.74 26.85
N VAL A 469 2.28 -7.93 26.03
CA VAL A 469 1.17 -8.84 26.26
C VAL A 469 1.08 -9.78 25.07
N VAL A 470 1.24 -11.06 25.34
CA VAL A 470 1.16 -12.15 24.34
C VAL A 470 -0.26 -12.69 24.36
N PHE A 471 -0.85 -12.84 23.19
CA PHE A 471 -2.15 -13.50 23.01
C PHE A 471 -1.92 -14.80 22.27
N TYR A 472 -2.33 -15.92 22.88
CA TYR A 472 -2.26 -17.25 22.30
C TYR A 472 -3.62 -17.67 21.74
N SER A 473 -3.64 -18.19 20.52
CA SER A 473 -4.84 -18.72 19.88
C SER A 473 -4.96 -20.23 20.09
N PHE A 474 -6.18 -20.75 20.15
CA PHE A 474 -6.44 -22.17 19.88
C PHE A 474 -6.11 -22.56 18.44
N GLY A 475 -6.12 -21.58 17.53
CA GLY A 475 -5.80 -21.79 16.12
C GLY A 475 -4.31 -21.94 15.92
N ASN A 476 -3.95 -22.85 15.03
CA ASN A 476 -2.60 -22.86 14.47
C ASN A 476 -2.48 -21.78 13.40
N GLY A 477 -1.24 -21.43 13.09
CA GLY A 477 -1.02 -20.62 11.91
C GLY A 477 -1.48 -21.31 10.62
N PRO A 478 -1.71 -20.54 9.55
CA PRO A 478 -2.21 -21.07 8.29
C PRO A 478 -1.31 -22.15 7.66
N GLU A 479 -0.04 -22.21 8.05
CA GLU A 479 0.89 -23.22 7.58
C GLU A 479 0.82 -24.52 8.37
N PRO A 480 0.77 -25.69 7.70
CA PRO A 480 0.90 -26.98 8.36
C PRO A 480 2.18 -27.05 9.20
N ASP A 481 2.07 -27.61 10.41
CA ASP A 481 3.20 -27.94 11.29
C ASP A 481 4.09 -26.75 11.74
N THR A 482 3.62 -25.51 11.59
CA THR A 482 4.32 -24.29 12.05
C THR A 482 3.90 -23.82 13.44
N GLY A 483 2.99 -24.56 14.07
CA GLY A 483 2.57 -24.35 15.44
C GLY A 483 1.48 -23.30 15.63
N ARG A 484 1.32 -22.91 16.89
CA ARG A 484 0.23 -22.09 17.40
C ARG A 484 0.30 -20.66 16.84
N TYR A 485 -0.85 -20.10 16.49
CA TYR A 485 -0.94 -18.68 16.18
C TYR A 485 -0.87 -17.86 17.48
N TYR A 486 0.00 -16.86 17.50
CA TYR A 486 0.13 -15.94 18.62
C TYR A 486 0.56 -14.56 18.12
N ASP A 487 0.35 -13.55 18.95
CA ASP A 487 0.77 -12.19 18.65
C ASP A 487 1.08 -11.39 19.91
N CYS A 488 2.11 -10.55 19.84
CA CYS A 488 2.55 -9.71 20.94
C CYS A 488 2.18 -8.24 20.71
N HIS A 489 1.60 -7.62 21.75
CA HIS A 489 1.30 -6.18 21.79
C HIS A 489 2.09 -5.49 22.88
N ARG A 490 2.41 -4.23 22.67
CA ARG A 490 2.89 -3.36 23.74
C ARG A 490 1.82 -3.23 24.82
N ILE A 491 2.23 -3.31 26.09
CA ILE A 491 1.29 -3.20 27.22
C ILE A 491 0.55 -1.86 27.22
N GLU A 492 1.17 -0.79 26.71
CA GLU A 492 0.53 0.52 26.62
C GLU A 492 -0.69 0.51 25.69
N HIS A 493 -0.69 -0.31 24.63
CA HIS A 493 -1.85 -0.42 23.73
C HIS A 493 -3.06 -1.02 24.43
N MET A 494 -2.84 -1.89 25.42
CA MET A 494 -3.92 -2.55 26.18
C MET A 494 -4.64 -1.57 27.12
N ARG A 495 -4.06 -0.38 27.34
CA ARG A 495 -4.69 0.72 28.10
C ARG A 495 -5.51 1.66 27.21
N GLU A 496 -5.45 1.51 25.89
CA GLU A 496 -6.25 2.32 24.97
C GLU A 496 -7.75 2.09 25.19
N PRO A 497 -8.59 3.13 25.17
CA PRO A 497 -10.03 2.99 25.39
C PRO A 497 -10.74 2.02 24.43
N MET A 498 -10.20 1.89 23.20
CA MET A 498 -10.73 1.05 22.12
C MET A 498 -10.11 -0.36 22.06
N ALA A 499 -9.21 -0.71 22.97
CA ALA A 499 -8.65 -2.05 23.08
C ALA A 499 -9.59 -2.95 23.91
N LEU A 500 -10.12 -4.01 23.31
CA LEU A 500 -11.08 -4.90 23.96
C LEU A 500 -10.95 -6.35 23.52
N LEU A 501 -11.45 -7.27 24.36
CA LEU A 501 -11.70 -8.66 24.04
C LEU A 501 -13.17 -8.81 23.64
N ALA A 502 -13.41 -8.94 22.33
CA ALA A 502 -14.73 -9.04 21.74
C ALA A 502 -15.27 -10.47 21.85
N TYR A 503 -16.51 -10.58 22.34
CA TYR A 503 -17.31 -11.81 22.29
C TYR A 503 -18.59 -11.64 21.45
N GLU A 504 -18.85 -10.42 20.95
CA GLU A 504 -19.97 -10.08 20.07
C GLU A 504 -19.51 -9.28 18.83
N MET A 505 -20.21 -9.49 17.71
CA MET A 505 -20.03 -8.75 16.47
C MET A 505 -21.41 -8.42 15.87
N ASN A 506 -21.64 -7.15 15.57
CA ASN A 506 -22.89 -6.64 14.97
C ASN A 506 -24.17 -6.97 15.77
N GLY A 507 -24.06 -7.00 17.10
CA GLY A 507 -25.18 -7.29 18.00
C GLY A 507 -25.45 -8.77 18.24
N GLU A 508 -24.71 -9.65 17.57
CA GLU A 508 -24.82 -11.11 17.69
C GLU A 508 -23.56 -11.70 18.34
N PRO A 509 -23.65 -12.91 18.93
CA PRO A 509 -22.47 -13.65 19.36
C PRO A 509 -21.43 -13.76 18.24
N LEU A 510 -20.14 -13.72 18.60
CA LEU A 510 -19.06 -13.75 17.63
C LEU A 510 -19.13 -15.04 16.79
N PRO A 511 -19.15 -14.97 15.44
CA PRO A 511 -19.08 -16.16 14.61
C PRO A 511 -17.70 -16.84 14.67
N ASP A 512 -17.63 -18.15 14.43
CA ASP A 512 -16.36 -18.89 14.48
C ASP A 512 -15.31 -18.31 13.51
N ALA A 513 -15.72 -17.96 12.27
CA ALA A 513 -14.83 -17.35 11.29
C ALA A 513 -14.24 -15.99 11.75
N HIS A 514 -14.89 -15.34 12.72
CA HIS A 514 -14.48 -14.05 13.27
C HIS A 514 -13.86 -14.14 14.67
N GLY A 515 -13.73 -15.35 15.24
CA GLY A 515 -12.86 -15.63 16.38
C GLY A 515 -13.55 -16.06 17.68
N ALA A 516 -14.74 -16.66 17.61
CA ALA A 516 -15.45 -17.18 18.79
C ALA A 516 -14.55 -18.11 19.67
N PRO A 517 -14.69 -18.11 21.01
CA PRO A 517 -15.58 -17.27 21.81
C PRO A 517 -15.05 -15.86 22.03
N LEU A 518 -13.74 -15.63 21.82
CA LEU A 518 -13.09 -14.39 22.21
C LEU A 518 -12.00 -13.97 21.22
N ARG A 519 -12.01 -12.68 20.87
CA ARG A 519 -11.05 -12.07 19.93
C ARG A 519 -10.52 -10.74 20.44
N LEU A 520 -9.24 -10.45 20.20
CA LEU A 520 -8.67 -9.14 20.44
C LEU A 520 -9.13 -8.12 19.37
N ARG A 521 -9.47 -6.92 19.83
CA ARG A 521 -9.58 -5.70 19.02
C ARG A 521 -8.57 -4.69 19.53
N ASN A 522 -7.76 -4.16 18.62
CA ASN A 522 -6.79 -3.10 18.89
C ASN A 522 -6.69 -2.20 17.64
N GLU A 523 -7.29 -1.02 17.71
CA GLU A 523 -7.45 -0.12 16.55
C GLU A 523 -6.17 0.67 16.19
N LEU A 524 -5.08 0.50 16.95
CA LEU A 524 -3.75 0.99 16.59
C LEU A 524 -3.02 0.09 15.58
N GLN A 525 -3.47 -1.15 15.40
CA GLN A 525 -2.69 -2.18 14.70
C GLN A 525 -3.49 -2.81 13.55
N LEU A 526 -2.75 -3.38 12.58
CA LEU A 526 -3.33 -4.20 11.51
C LEU A 526 -3.97 -5.48 12.02
N GLY A 527 -4.87 -6.02 11.21
CA GLY A 527 -5.76 -7.11 11.58
C GLY A 527 -5.12 -8.45 11.93
N PHE A 528 -3.90 -8.73 11.48
CA PHE A 528 -3.19 -9.95 11.87
C PHE A 528 -2.75 -9.90 13.35
N LYS A 529 -2.45 -8.70 13.87
CA LYS A 529 -2.14 -8.51 15.29
C LYS A 529 -3.34 -8.82 16.21
N GLN A 530 -4.56 -8.81 15.66
CA GLN A 530 -5.81 -8.95 16.41
C GLN A 530 -6.22 -10.43 16.53
N VAL A 531 -5.58 -11.15 17.44
CA VAL A 531 -5.71 -12.60 17.65
C VAL A 531 -7.18 -13.02 17.83
N LYS A 532 -7.54 -14.09 17.13
CA LYS A 532 -8.85 -14.77 17.19
C LYS A 532 -8.75 -16.05 18.03
N TRP A 533 -9.88 -16.56 18.50
CA TRP A 533 -9.97 -17.84 19.23
C TRP A 533 -8.98 -17.84 20.40
N ILE A 534 -8.99 -16.77 21.20
CA ILE A 534 -8.01 -16.59 22.29
C ILE A 534 -8.15 -17.73 23.28
N GLU A 535 -7.04 -18.37 23.62
CA GLU A 535 -6.91 -19.40 24.65
C GLU A 535 -6.30 -18.81 25.93
N ALA A 536 -5.28 -17.97 25.79
CA ALA A 536 -4.53 -17.44 26.92
C ALA A 536 -3.89 -16.08 26.61
N ILE A 537 -3.63 -15.33 27.69
CA ILE A 537 -2.93 -14.05 27.69
C ILE A 537 -1.75 -14.15 28.67
N GLU A 538 -0.59 -13.67 28.26
CA GLU A 538 0.61 -13.66 29.11
C GLU A 538 1.31 -12.30 29.07
N PHE A 539 1.56 -11.73 30.24
CA PHE A 539 2.35 -10.50 30.38
C PHE A 539 3.83 -10.85 30.47
N VAL A 540 4.66 -10.28 29.60
CA VAL A 540 6.10 -10.58 29.52
C VAL A 540 6.93 -9.31 29.46
N GLU A 541 8.20 -9.41 29.89
CA GLU A 541 9.16 -8.30 29.77
C GLU A 541 9.65 -8.16 28.33
N SER A 542 9.84 -9.29 27.64
CA SER A 542 10.27 -9.35 26.25
C SER A 542 9.63 -10.54 25.55
N PHE A 543 9.33 -10.40 24.26
CA PHE A 543 8.85 -11.52 23.45
C PHE A 543 9.99 -12.31 22.79
N LYS A 544 11.26 -12.03 23.09
CA LYS A 544 12.43 -12.66 22.45
C LYS A 544 12.43 -14.19 22.54
N ASP A 545 11.90 -14.72 23.64
CA ASP A 545 11.84 -16.16 23.89
C ASP A 545 10.45 -16.75 23.56
N VAL A 546 9.56 -15.95 22.96
CA VAL A 546 8.22 -16.39 22.54
C VAL A 546 8.25 -16.68 21.04
N GLY A 547 7.95 -17.93 20.68
CA GLY A 547 8.06 -18.43 19.31
C GLY A 547 9.49 -18.25 18.79
N TRP A 548 9.69 -17.53 17.68
CA TRP A 548 11.03 -17.23 17.14
C TRP A 548 11.52 -15.83 17.51
N GLY A 549 10.88 -15.17 18.45
CA GLY A 549 11.36 -13.92 19.02
C GLY A 549 11.12 -12.67 18.14
N HIS A 550 10.24 -12.74 17.13
CA HIS A 550 9.92 -11.58 16.29
C HIS A 550 8.57 -10.92 16.59
N GLY A 551 7.82 -11.40 17.58
CA GLY A 551 6.67 -10.71 18.15
C GLY A 551 5.30 -11.20 17.67
N GLY A 552 5.24 -12.33 16.97
CA GLY A 552 4.01 -12.95 16.53
C GLY A 552 4.26 -13.95 15.41
N TYR A 553 3.24 -14.76 15.12
CA TYR A 553 3.33 -15.82 14.12
C TYR A 553 3.67 -15.29 12.71
N ASN A 554 3.01 -14.22 12.25
CA ASN A 554 3.27 -13.67 10.92
C ASN A 554 4.62 -12.94 10.86
N GLU A 555 5.10 -12.38 11.97
CA GLU A 555 6.44 -11.81 12.08
C GLU A 555 7.53 -12.88 11.93
N ASP A 556 7.29 -14.05 12.50
CA ASP A 556 8.18 -15.21 12.47
C ASP A 556 8.20 -15.88 11.09
N HIS A 557 7.03 -16.13 10.49
CA HIS A 557 6.91 -16.97 9.29
C HIS A 557 6.68 -16.17 7.99
N GLU A 558 6.00 -15.02 8.07
CA GLU A 558 5.65 -14.18 6.91
C GLU A 558 6.47 -12.88 6.86
N TYR A 559 7.43 -12.71 7.79
CA TYR A 559 8.36 -11.58 7.87
C TYR A 559 7.66 -10.23 8.09
N PHE A 560 6.50 -10.23 8.76
CA PHE A 560 5.82 -8.99 9.14
C PHE A 560 6.61 -8.25 10.22
N GLY A 561 6.17 -7.06 10.61
CA GLY A 561 6.78 -6.29 11.69
C GLY A 561 5.91 -6.35 12.93
N TYR A 562 6.54 -6.39 14.09
CA TYR A 562 5.84 -6.37 15.38
C TYR A 562 5.14 -5.02 15.68
N ARG A 563 5.46 -3.97 14.91
CA ARG A 563 4.78 -2.66 14.91
C ARG A 563 4.15 -2.42 13.55
N MET A 564 2.83 -2.42 13.50
CA MET A 564 2.08 -2.21 12.26
C MET A 564 0.92 -1.21 12.42
N PRO A 565 1.22 0.06 12.77
CA PRO A 565 0.26 1.16 12.72
C PRO A 565 0.03 1.72 11.30
N ILE A 566 0.80 1.24 10.32
CA ILE A 566 0.74 1.58 8.89
C ILE A 566 0.51 0.35 8.03
#